data_AF-A0A836RLV3-F1
#
_entry.id   AF-A0A836RLV3-F1
#
_cell.length_a   1.000
_cell.length_b   1.000
_cell.length_c   1.000
_cell.angle_alpha   90.00
_cell.angle_beta   90.00
_cell.angle_gamma   90.00
#
_symmetry.space_group_name_H-M   'P 1'
#
loop_
_entity.id
_entity.type
_entity.pdbx_description
1 polymer ?
#
loop_
_entity_poly.entity_id
_entity_poly.type
_entity_poly.pdbx_seq_one_letter_code
_entity_poly.pdbx_strand_id
1 'polypeptide(L)'
;MAYTEAMLASIKKVEETRSRRMSEKIPLLSAEDKKSLLRSFHPDYNPMGKRPVQIGPNEGDLMPNELVDLLEAYPRVDPNKFNLNSFDYDVDILVIGGGGAGASA
;
A
#
# COMPACT_ATOMS: atom_id res chain seq x y z
N MET A 1 -15.44 29.03 -3.53
CA MET A 1 -16.10 28.31 -2.42
C MET A 1 -15.72 29.01 -1.13
N ALA A 2 -16.69 29.29 -0.25
CA ALA A 2 -16.42 29.88 1.06
C ALA A 2 -16.05 28.77 2.06
N TYR A 3 -15.14 29.05 3.00
CA TYR A 3 -14.83 28.13 4.10
C TYR A 3 -16.06 27.95 5.01
N THR A 4 -16.27 26.72 5.48
CA THR A 4 -17.33 26.44 6.46
C THR A 4 -16.96 27.01 7.83
N GLU A 5 -17.95 27.20 8.71
CA GLU A 5 -17.70 27.69 10.07
C GLU A 5 -16.72 26.79 10.85
N ALA A 6 -16.80 25.47 10.67
CA ALA A 6 -15.87 24.52 11.28
C ALA A 6 -14.42 24.73 10.79
N MET A 7 -14.24 25.05 9.51
CA MET A 7 -12.92 25.37 8.95
C MET A 7 -12.40 26.70 9.50
N LEU A 8 -13.25 27.73 9.60
CA LEU A 8 -12.89 29.02 10.19
C LEU A 8 -12.47 28.89 11.66
N ALA A 9 -13.21 28.11 12.45
CA ALA A 9 -12.85 27.81 13.83
C ALA A 9 -11.51 27.06 13.94
N SER A 10 -11.22 26.15 13.01
CA SER A 10 -9.94 25.43 12.96
C SER A 10 -8.77 26.36 12.60
N ILE A 11 -8.99 27.28 11.66
CA ILE A 11 -8.00 28.29 11.26
C ILE A 11 -7.61 29.15 12.47
N LYS A 12 -8.58 29.61 13.26
CA LYS A 12 -8.33 30.42 14.45
C LYS A 12 -7.40 29.73 15.46
N LYS A 13 -7.59 28.43 15.72
CA LYS A 13 -6.70 27.63 16.59
C LYS A 13 -5.26 27.56 16.06
N VAL A 14 -5.09 27.47 14.74
CA VAL A 14 -3.78 27.44 14.09
C VAL A 14 -3.10 28.81 14.21
N GLU A 15 -3.85 29.90 14.07
CA GLU A 15 -3.38 31.28 14.21
C GLU A 15 -2.93 31.59 15.64
N GLU A 16 -3.70 31.19 16.65
CA GLU A 16 -3.39 31.36 18.08
C GLU A 16 -1.99 30.83 18.44
N THR A 17 -1.54 29.75 17.79
CA THR A 17 -0.23 29.12 18.07
C THR A 17 0.87 29.50 17.06
N ARG A 18 0.58 30.32 16.04
CA ARG A 18 1.47 30.57 14.90
C ARG A 18 2.77 31.24 15.34
N SER A 19 2.71 32.31 16.12
CA SER A 19 3.91 33.05 16.56
C SER A 19 4.87 32.16 17.35
N ARG A 20 4.35 31.31 18.24
CA ARG A 20 5.14 30.33 19.00
C ARG A 20 5.82 29.33 18.08
N ARG A 21 5.06 28.66 17.19
CA ARG A 21 5.58 27.63 16.27
C ARG A 21 6.62 28.17 15.29
N MET A 22 6.50 29.43 14.87
CA MET A 22 7.50 30.08 14.00
C MET A 22 8.86 30.24 14.68
N SER A 23 8.88 30.43 16.00
CA SER A 23 10.11 30.55 16.80
C SER A 23 10.63 29.22 17.34
N GLU A 24 9.80 28.17 17.30
CA GLU A 24 10.09 26.87 17.86
C GLU A 24 11.07 26.09 16.96
N LYS A 25 12.17 25.60 17.54
CA LYS A 25 13.10 24.71 16.86
C LYS A 25 12.93 23.30 17.41
N ILE A 26 12.49 22.38 16.57
CA ILE A 26 12.44 20.97 16.91
C ILE A 26 13.86 20.41 16.79
N PRO A 27 14.44 19.81 17.85
CA PRO A 27 15.77 19.24 17.78
C PRO A 27 15.79 18.08 16.79
N LEU A 28 16.85 18.00 15.98
CA LEU A 28 17.06 16.85 15.11
C LEU A 28 17.42 15.64 15.97
N LEU A 29 16.71 14.54 15.75
CA LEU A 29 17.06 13.25 16.33
C LEU A 29 18.41 12.77 15.79
N SER A 30 19.18 12.09 16.63
CA SER A 30 20.37 11.36 16.18
C SER A 30 19.98 10.22 15.23
N ALA A 31 20.95 9.62 14.54
CA ALA A 31 20.67 8.47 13.67
C ALA A 31 20.06 7.28 14.44
N GLU A 32 20.52 7.06 15.68
CA GLU A 32 20.02 5.96 16.52
C GLU A 32 18.61 6.25 17.03
N ASP A 33 18.34 7.49 17.45
CA ASP A 33 17.00 7.88 17.92
C ASP A 33 15.97 7.80 16.80
N LYS A 34 16.35 8.19 15.57
CA LYS A 34 15.50 8.00 14.38
C LYS A 34 15.17 6.54 14.16
N LYS A 35 16.16 5.66 14.28
CA LYS A 35 15.98 4.21 14.08
C LYS A 35 15.09 3.61 15.16
N SER A 36 15.26 4.02 16.41
CA SER A 36 14.40 3.62 17.53
C SER A 36 12.95 4.07 17.29
N LEU A 37 12.74 5.34 16.93
CA LEU A 37 11.43 5.88 16.60
C LEU A 37 10.75 5.11 15.46
N LEU A 38 11.48 4.83 14.38
CA LEU A 38 10.96 4.06 13.24
C LEU A 38 10.56 2.64 13.67
N ARG A 39 11.39 1.94 14.44
CA ARG A 39 11.06 0.60 14.96
C ARG A 39 9.85 0.59 15.87
N SER A 40 9.63 1.65 16.64
CA SER A 40 8.51 1.74 17.58
C SER A 40 7.20 2.13 16.91
N PHE A 41 7.22 2.95 15.86
CA PHE A 41 6.02 3.60 15.34
C PHE A 41 5.80 3.49 13.83
N HIS A 42 6.80 3.09 13.06
CA HIS A 42 6.66 2.95 11.61
C HIS A 42 6.27 1.50 11.24
N PRO A 43 5.12 1.27 10.57
CA PRO A 43 4.64 -0.08 10.28
C PRO A 43 5.65 -0.91 9.46
N ASP A 44 6.36 -0.28 8.52
CA ASP A 44 7.37 -0.99 7.71
C ASP A 44 8.56 -1.56 8.49
N TYR A 45 8.83 -1.02 9.69
CA TYR A 45 9.91 -1.46 10.59
C TYR A 45 9.40 -2.42 11.67
N ASN A 46 8.10 -2.69 11.72
CA ASN A 46 7.53 -3.70 12.61
C ASN A 46 7.76 -5.10 12.01
N PRO A 47 8.58 -5.96 12.63
CA PRO A 47 8.86 -7.30 12.11
C PRO A 47 7.62 -8.21 12.11
N MET A 48 6.57 -7.89 12.88
CA MET A 48 5.34 -8.70 12.92
C MET A 48 4.46 -8.53 11.68
N GLY A 49 4.61 -7.44 10.92
CA GLY A 49 3.77 -7.14 9.76
C GLY A 49 4.20 -7.83 8.46
N LYS A 50 5.31 -8.57 8.49
CA LYS A 50 5.92 -9.17 7.31
C LYS A 50 6.33 -10.61 7.60
N ARG A 51 6.23 -11.48 6.59
CA ARG A 51 6.69 -12.87 6.66
C ARG A 51 7.40 -13.25 5.35
N PRO A 52 8.31 -14.23 5.39
CA PRO A 52 8.88 -14.77 4.16
C PRO A 52 7.79 -15.46 3.33
N VAL A 53 7.86 -15.30 2.02
CA VAL A 53 7.12 -16.13 1.06
C VAL A 53 7.67 -17.55 1.13
N GLN A 54 6.79 -18.56 1.21
CA GLN A 54 7.13 -19.96 1.37
C GLN A 54 7.19 -20.72 0.05
N ILE A 55 6.47 -20.25 -0.98
CA ILE A 55 6.36 -20.96 -2.26
C ILE A 55 6.34 -19.99 -3.46
N GLY A 56 6.84 -20.48 -4.60
CA GLY A 56 6.83 -19.75 -5.87
C GLY A 56 8.12 -18.98 -6.16
N PRO A 57 8.15 -18.18 -7.24
CA PRO A 57 9.39 -17.52 -7.71
C PRO A 57 10.04 -16.56 -6.70
N ASN A 58 9.26 -16.08 -5.73
CA ASN A 58 9.67 -15.12 -4.71
C ASN A 58 9.92 -15.77 -3.34
N GLU A 59 10.08 -17.09 -3.28
CA GLU A 59 10.37 -17.80 -2.03
C GLU A 59 11.56 -17.18 -1.28
N GLY A 60 11.36 -16.92 0.02
CA GLY A 60 12.34 -16.28 0.91
C GLY A 60 12.24 -14.76 1.03
N ASP A 61 11.55 -14.08 0.10
CA ASP A 61 11.37 -12.63 0.17
C ASP A 61 10.48 -12.21 1.34
N LEU A 62 10.87 -11.15 2.06
CA LEU A 62 10.06 -10.56 3.14
C LEU A 62 9.02 -9.57 2.57
N MET A 63 7.74 -9.93 2.68
CA MET A 63 6.64 -9.12 2.19
C MET A 63 5.55 -8.94 3.27
N PRO A 64 4.66 -7.93 3.16
CA PRO A 64 3.51 -7.79 4.05
C PRO A 64 2.66 -9.06 4.08
N ASN A 65 2.19 -9.44 5.27
CA ASN A 65 1.46 -10.69 5.48
C ASN A 65 0.30 -10.85 4.49
N GLU A 66 -0.47 -9.78 4.24
CA GLU A 66 -1.63 -9.78 3.35
C GLU A 66 -1.25 -10.09 1.90
N LEU A 67 -0.08 -9.62 1.46
CA LEU A 67 0.42 -9.91 0.11
C LEU A 67 0.85 -11.37 0.01
N VAL A 68 1.56 -11.89 1.02
CA VAL A 68 1.98 -13.29 1.01
C VAL A 68 0.77 -14.22 1.07
N ASP A 69 -0.26 -13.88 1.86
CA ASP A 69 -1.51 -14.63 1.94
C ASP A 69 -2.24 -14.69 0.59
N LEU A 70 -2.16 -13.62 -0.21
CA LEU A 70 -2.75 -13.61 -1.55
C LEU A 70 -1.93 -14.41 -2.56
N LEU A 71 -0.60 -14.33 -2.51
CA LEU A 71 0.28 -15.06 -3.42
C LEU A 71 0.23 -16.58 -3.18
N GLU A 72 0.09 -16.98 -1.92
CA GLU A 72 0.00 -18.38 -1.51
C GLU A 72 -1.44 -18.90 -1.41
N ALA A 73 -2.43 -18.06 -1.73
CA ALA A 73 -3.82 -18.47 -1.72
C ALA A 73 -4.08 -19.54 -2.77
N TYR A 74 -4.96 -20.48 -2.42
CA TYR A 74 -5.50 -21.40 -3.41
C TYR A 74 -6.25 -20.64 -4.52
N PRO A 75 -6.19 -21.11 -5.77
CA PRO A 75 -6.98 -20.55 -6.85
C PRO A 75 -8.45 -20.44 -6.44
N ARG A 76 -9.05 -19.26 -6.64
CA ARG A 76 -10.48 -19.05 -6.36
C ARG A 76 -11.39 -19.87 -7.27
N VAL A 77 -10.89 -20.26 -8.45
CA VAL A 77 -11.63 -20.99 -9.47
C VAL A 77 -11.35 -22.48 -9.31
N ASP A 78 -12.42 -23.27 -9.24
CA ASP A 78 -12.36 -24.73 -9.33
C ASP A 78 -12.41 -25.14 -10.81
N PRO A 79 -11.32 -25.68 -11.37
CA PRO A 79 -11.27 -26.05 -12.79
C PRO A 79 -12.34 -27.08 -13.17
N ASN A 80 -12.77 -27.94 -12.23
CA ASN A 80 -13.78 -28.97 -12.49
C ASN A 80 -15.19 -28.41 -12.60
N LYS A 81 -15.41 -27.18 -12.12
CA LYS A 81 -16.72 -26.50 -12.19
C LYS A 81 -16.85 -25.58 -13.40
N PHE A 82 -15.79 -25.45 -14.20
CA PHE A 82 -15.77 -24.56 -15.36
C PHE A 82 -15.90 -25.37 -16.66
N ASN A 83 -16.91 -25.06 -17.48
CA ASN A 83 -17.09 -25.72 -18.77
C ASN A 83 -16.26 -25.01 -19.85
N LEU A 84 -15.15 -25.62 -20.26
CA LEU A 84 -14.27 -25.08 -21.31
C LEU A 84 -14.79 -25.30 -22.74
N ASN A 85 -15.89 -26.04 -22.93
CA ASN A 85 -16.49 -26.26 -24.25
C ASN A 85 -17.48 -25.15 -24.66
N SER A 86 -17.70 -24.17 -23.79
CA SER A 86 -18.62 -23.06 -24.02
C SER A 86 -17.90 -21.76 -23.66
N PHE A 87 -17.65 -20.93 -24.67
CA PHE A 87 -16.97 -19.66 -24.53
C PHE A 87 -17.86 -18.54 -25.05
N ASP A 88 -17.85 -17.40 -24.35
CA ASP A 88 -18.55 -16.19 -24.82
C ASP A 88 -17.81 -15.53 -25.99
N TYR A 89 -16.48 -15.70 -26.05
CA TYR A 89 -15.61 -15.14 -27.07
C TYR A 89 -14.60 -16.17 -27.53
N ASP A 90 -14.52 -16.38 -28.84
CA ASP A 90 -13.51 -17.19 -29.52
C ASP A 90 -12.59 -16.25 -30.30
N VAL A 91 -11.34 -16.13 -29.87
CA VAL A 91 -10.38 -15.17 -30.42
C VAL A 91 -9.01 -15.82 -30.57
N ASP A 92 -8.28 -15.46 -31.62
CA ASP A 92 -6.91 -15.93 -31.84
C ASP A 92 -5.94 -15.38 -30.78
N ILE A 93 -6.16 -14.13 -30.34
CA ILE A 93 -5.33 -13.43 -29.36
C ILE A 93 -6.21 -12.64 -28.39
N LEU A 94 -6.01 -12.87 -27.08
CA LEU A 94 -6.61 -12.08 -26.01
C LEU A 94 -5.55 -11.21 -25.32
N VAL A 95 -5.66 -9.89 -25.47
CA VAL A 95 -4.78 -8.91 -24.80
C VAL A 95 -5.43 -8.41 -23.51
N ILE A 96 -4.82 -8.72 -22.36
CA ILE A 96 -5.31 -8.26 -21.04
C ILE A 96 -4.48 -7.08 -20.56
N GLY A 97 -5.07 -5.87 -20.66
CA GLY A 97 -4.49 -4.61 -20.19
C GLY A 97 -4.05 -3.68 -21.33
N GLY A 98 -4.70 -2.50 -21.43
CA GLY A 98 -4.48 -1.51 -22.51
C GLY A 98 -3.35 -0.51 -22.26
N GLY A 99 -2.26 -0.94 -21.61
CA GLY A 99 -1.05 -0.11 -21.47
C GLY A 99 -0.25 -0.03 -22.78
N GLY A 100 0.90 0.64 -22.79
CA GLY A 100 1.70 0.81 -24.01
C GLY A 100 2.12 -0.51 -24.68
N ALA A 101 2.43 -1.54 -23.87
CA ALA A 101 2.73 -2.87 -24.38
C ALA A 101 1.49 -3.55 -25.00
N GLY A 102 0.35 -3.50 -24.31
CA GLY A 102 -0.89 -4.10 -24.81
C GLY A 102 -1.47 -3.36 -26.02
N ALA A 103 -1.29 -2.05 -26.11
CA ALA A 103 -1.70 -1.26 -27.26
C ALA A 103 -0.84 -1.49 -28.51
N SER A 104 0.37 -2.04 -28.34
CA SER A 104 1.31 -2.34 -29.44
C SER A 104 1.31 -3.82 -29.84
N ALA A 105 0.64 -4.68 -29.06
CA ALA A 105 0.52 -6.12 -29.27
C ALA A 105 -0.54 -6.43 -30.31
#